data_AF-A0A1G0DXG6-F1
#
_entry.id   AF-A0A1G0DXG6-F1
#
_cell.length_a   1.000
_cell.length_b   1.000
_cell.length_c   1.000
_cell.angle_alpha   90.00
_cell.angle_beta   90.00
_cell.angle_gamma   90.00
#
_symmetry.space_group_name_H-M   'P 1'
#
loop_
_entity.id
_entity.type
_entity.pdbx_description
1 polymer ?
#
loop_
_entity_poly.entity_id
_entity_poly.type
_entity_poly.pdbx_seq_one_letter_code
_entity_poly.pdbx_strand_id
1 'polypeptide(L)'
;MSVGNAIIDSEHKNLLIMVNDLSAIIKTKDSAALLLALEQFEHWLCAHFENEETIARAVNYDFARNKLEHEKLLKEFQRMKKEAAAKNRSWSGSTAKQYSRFLGDWIVGHIMEEDMLMKTVLQTHDYSFTPTGLAQ
;
A
#
# COMPACT_ATOMS: atom_id res chain seq x y z
N MET A 1 -5.28 -11.89 0.57
CA MET A 1 -4.51 -11.83 1.83
C MET A 1 -5.48 -11.29 2.87
N SER A 2 -5.53 -11.88 4.07
CA SER A 2 -6.53 -11.53 5.09
C SER A 2 -5.90 -11.58 6.46
N VAL A 3 -5.92 -10.43 7.14
CA VAL A 3 -5.44 -10.23 8.51
C VAL A 3 -6.55 -10.45 9.54
N GLY A 4 -7.79 -10.63 9.09
CA GLY A 4 -8.92 -10.89 9.99
C GLY A 4 -9.63 -9.63 10.49
N ASN A 5 -9.49 -8.52 9.78
CA ASN A 5 -10.28 -7.31 9.99
C ASN A 5 -10.89 -6.83 8.66
N ALA A 6 -12.19 -6.51 8.66
CA ALA A 6 -12.94 -6.20 7.45
C ALA A 6 -12.44 -4.96 6.70
N ILE A 7 -11.97 -3.93 7.41
CA ILE A 7 -11.47 -2.69 6.80
C ILE A 7 -10.14 -2.98 6.11
N ILE A 8 -9.18 -3.52 6.87
CA ILE A 8 -7.83 -3.80 6.37
C ILE A 8 -7.88 -4.76 5.16
N ASP A 9 -8.67 -5.83 5.27
CA ASP A 9 -8.83 -6.80 4.18
C ASP A 9 -9.47 -6.19 2.91
N SER A 10 -10.33 -5.18 3.07
CA SER A 10 -10.93 -4.43 1.97
C SER A 10 -9.91 -3.49 1.32
N GLU A 11 -9.14 -2.77 2.13
CA GLU A 11 -8.08 -1.87 1.69
C GLU A 11 -6.97 -2.63 0.95
N HIS A 12 -6.54 -3.79 1.47
CA HIS A 12 -5.59 -4.67 0.79
C HIS A 12 -6.07 -5.05 -0.61
N LYS A 13 -7.35 -5.39 -0.77
CA LYS A 13 -7.92 -5.69 -2.10
C LYS A 13 -7.86 -4.47 -3.01
N ASN A 14 -8.22 -3.29 -2.51
CA ASN A 14 -8.16 -2.05 -3.28
C ASN A 14 -6.73 -1.72 -3.71
N LEU A 15 -5.75 -1.79 -2.81
CA LEU A 15 -4.34 -1.53 -3.12
C LEU A 15 -3.82 -2.50 -4.19
N LEU A 16 -4.17 -3.79 -4.10
CA LEU A 16 -3.79 -4.78 -5.12
C LEU A 16 -4.42 -4.49 -6.49
N ILE A 17 -5.69 -4.08 -6.52
CA ILE A 17 -6.36 -3.65 -7.75
C ILE A 17 -5.63 -2.45 -8.35
N MET A 18 -5.34 -1.43 -7.54
CA MET A 18 -4.63 -0.23 -7.99
C MET A 18 -3.22 -0.54 -8.53
N VAL A 19 -2.49 -1.49 -7.92
CA VAL A 19 -1.17 -1.92 -8.42
C VAL A 19 -1.29 -2.66 -9.77
N ASN A 20 -2.35 -3.44 -9.96
CA ASN A 20 -2.64 -4.06 -11.26
C ASN A 20 -2.94 -3.00 -12.33
N ASP A 21 -3.71 -1.98 -11.98
CA ASP A 21 -4.04 -0.86 -12.89
C ASP A 21 -2.79 -0.04 -13.23
N LEU A 22 -1.96 0.28 -12.24
CA LEU A 22 -0.65 0.91 -12.44
C LEU A 22 0.21 0.07 -13.40
N SER A 23 0.22 -1.26 -13.23
CA SER A 23 0.95 -2.16 -14.13
C SER A 23 0.42 -2.15 -15.56
N ALA A 24 -0.87 -1.89 -15.78
CA ALA A 24 -1.43 -1.68 -17.11
C ALA A 24 -1.03 -0.31 -17.69
N ILE A 25 -1.12 0.75 -16.89
CA ILE A 25 -0.75 2.14 -17.28
C ILE A 25 0.73 2.23 -17.66
N ILE A 26 1.62 1.58 -16.91
CA ILE A 26 3.06 1.54 -17.20
C ILE A 26 3.34 1.02 -18.64
N LYS A 27 2.50 0.11 -19.15
CA LYS A 27 2.65 -0.44 -20.52
C LYS A 27 2.22 0.53 -21.61
N THR A 28 1.32 1.48 -21.31
CA THR A 28 0.84 2.47 -22.30
C THR A 28 1.89 3.55 -22.58
N LYS A 29 2.91 3.67 -21.71
CA LYS A 29 3.94 4.73 -21.74
C LYS A 29 3.37 6.15 -21.65
N ASP A 30 2.13 6.29 -21.18
CA ASP A 30 1.55 7.58 -20.85
C ASP A 30 2.06 8.04 -19.48
N SER A 31 3.01 8.97 -19.49
CA SER A 31 3.60 9.49 -18.26
C SER A 31 2.63 10.31 -17.43
N ALA A 32 1.68 11.01 -18.05
CA ALA A 32 0.73 11.83 -17.30
C ALA A 32 -0.25 10.92 -16.55
N ALA A 33 -0.79 9.91 -17.25
CA ALA A 33 -1.63 8.90 -16.62
C ALA A 33 -0.88 8.13 -15.51
N LEU A 34 0.39 7.80 -15.72
CA LEU A 34 1.21 7.13 -14.70
C LEU A 34 1.39 7.99 -13.44
N LEU A 35 1.73 9.27 -13.60
CA LEU A 35 1.94 10.16 -12.46
C LEU A 35 0.66 10.38 -11.66
N LEU A 36 -0.47 10.58 -12.34
CA LEU A 36 -1.78 10.69 -11.69
C LEU A 36 -2.16 9.41 -10.94
N ALA A 37 -1.93 8.24 -11.53
CA ALA A 37 -2.20 6.97 -10.87
C ALA A 37 -1.27 6.73 -9.66
N LEU A 38 0.00 7.14 -9.74
CA LEU A 38 0.94 7.06 -8.61
C LEU A 38 0.55 8.02 -7.47
N GLU A 39 0.07 9.22 -7.79
CA GLU A 39 -0.49 10.15 -6.79
C GLU A 39 -1.74 9.58 -6.11
N GLN A 40 -2.64 9.00 -6.89
CA GLN A 40 -3.84 8.37 -6.35
C GLN A 40 -3.49 7.18 -5.46
N PHE A 41 -2.54 6.35 -5.87
CA PHE A 41 -2.07 5.21 -5.07
C PHE A 41 -1.43 5.65 -3.76
N GLU A 42 -0.58 6.69 -3.78
CA GLU A 42 0.01 7.25 -2.56
C GLU A 42 -1.05 7.70 -1.56
N HIS A 43 -2.12 8.36 -2.05
CA HIS A 43 -3.22 8.80 -1.20
C HIS A 43 -3.91 7.63 -0.49
N TRP A 44 -4.27 6.57 -1.24
CA TRP A 44 -4.91 5.39 -0.67
C TRP A 44 -3.99 4.60 0.26
N LEU A 45 -2.71 4.53 -0.07
CA LEU A 45 -1.69 3.89 0.76
C LEU A 45 -1.54 4.61 2.11
N CYS A 46 -1.49 5.95 2.11
CA CYS A 46 -1.42 6.72 3.35
C CYS A 46 -2.67 6.54 4.23
N ALA A 47 -3.87 6.54 3.61
CA ALA A 47 -5.12 6.30 4.34
C ALA A 47 -5.16 4.89 4.95
N HIS A 48 -4.71 3.89 4.20
CA HIS A 48 -4.57 2.53 4.69
C HIS A 48 -3.64 2.44 5.92
N PHE A 49 -2.44 3.02 5.84
CA PHE A 49 -1.50 3.05 6.98
C PHE A 49 -2.10 3.72 8.22
N GLU A 50 -2.84 4.82 8.04
CA GLU A 50 -3.50 5.52 9.15
C GLU A 50 -4.59 4.65 9.82
N ASN A 51 -5.39 3.95 9.00
CA ASN A 51 -6.43 3.05 9.49
C ASN A 51 -5.83 1.84 10.20
N GLU A 52 -4.79 1.23 9.64
CA GLU A 52 -4.07 0.13 10.28
C GLU A 52 -3.44 0.55 11.61
N GLU A 53 -2.78 1.71 11.67
CA GLU A 53 -2.22 2.23 12.92
C GLU A 53 -3.28 2.49 13.97
N THR A 54 -4.46 2.97 13.56
CA THR A 54 -5.59 3.21 14.45
C THR A 54 -6.14 1.90 15.00
N ILE A 55 -6.30 0.88 14.16
CA ILE A 55 -6.75 -0.46 14.55
C ILE A 55 -5.70 -1.14 15.45
N ALA A 56 -4.42 -1.10 15.08
CA ALA A 56 -3.31 -1.67 15.85
C ALA A 56 -3.26 -1.09 17.27
N ARG A 57 -3.39 0.23 17.42
CA ARG A 57 -3.47 0.88 18.73
C ARG A 57 -4.67 0.39 19.54
N ALA A 58 -5.84 0.26 18.91
CA ALA A 58 -7.06 -0.15 19.60
C ALA A 58 -7.03 -1.59 20.10
N VAL A 59 -6.31 -2.48 19.42
CA VAL A 59 -6.13 -3.88 19.85
C VAL A 59 -4.87 -4.10 20.69
N ASN A 60 -4.22 -3.03 21.14
CA ASN A 60 -2.96 -3.04 21.90
C ASN A 60 -1.81 -3.80 21.20
N TYR A 61 -1.77 -3.75 19.87
CA TYR A 61 -0.65 -4.26 19.08
C TYR A 61 0.51 -3.25 19.08
N ASP A 62 1.75 -3.74 18.99
CA ASP A 62 2.94 -2.88 18.91
C ASP A 62 2.99 -2.13 17.58
N PHE A 63 2.36 -0.95 17.56
CA PHE A 63 2.26 -0.10 16.38
C PHE A 63 3.51 0.76 16.14
N ALA A 64 4.43 0.86 17.11
CA ALA A 64 5.59 1.75 16.99
C ALA A 64 6.55 1.24 15.91
N ARG A 65 6.77 -0.07 15.87
CA ARG A 65 7.50 -0.73 14.78
C ARG A 65 6.75 -0.57 13.45
N ASN A 66 5.45 -0.84 13.43
CA ASN A 66 4.63 -0.79 12.22
C ASN A 66 4.69 0.60 11.55
N LYS A 67 4.54 1.66 12.35
CA LYS A 67 4.65 3.05 11.87
C LYS A 67 6.02 3.38 11.28
N LEU A 68 7.10 2.89 11.89
CA LEU A 68 8.45 3.10 11.35
C LEU A 68 8.63 2.40 9.99
N GLU A 69 8.08 1.20 9.83
CA GLU A 69 8.07 0.51 8.53
C GLU A 69 7.21 1.25 7.50
N HIS A 70 6.02 1.75 7.86
CA HIS A 70 5.20 2.60 7.00
C HIS A 70 5.95 3.84 6.50
N GLU A 71 6.68 4.53 7.39
CA GLU A 71 7.49 5.69 7.01
C GLU A 71 8.62 5.32 6.03
N LYS A 72 9.26 4.15 6.20
CA LYS A 72 10.30 3.66 5.27
C LYS A 72 9.71 3.30 3.92
N LEU A 73 8.61 2.55 3.92
CA LEU A 73 7.86 2.15 2.75
C LEU A 73 7.42 3.38 1.95
N LEU A 74 6.79 4.36 2.60
CA LEU A 74 6.34 5.58 1.94
C LEU A 74 7.52 6.38 1.34
N LYS A 75 8.65 6.49 2.05
CA LYS A 75 9.86 7.16 1.53
C LYS A 75 10.40 6.46 0.29
N GLU A 76 10.42 5.12 0.30
CA GLU A 76 10.86 4.33 -0.85
C GLU A 76 9.92 4.51 -2.05
N PHE A 77 8.61 4.45 -1.83
CA PHE A 77 7.61 4.72 -2.86
C PHE A 77 7.76 6.13 -3.45
N GLN A 78 7.91 7.15 -2.61
CA GLN A 78 8.09 8.54 -3.03
C GLN A 78 9.38 8.76 -3.83
N ARG A 79 10.48 8.10 -3.45
CA ARG A 79 11.73 8.11 -4.23
C ARG A 79 11.48 7.53 -5.62
N MET A 80 10.83 6.37 -5.67
CA MET A 80 10.49 5.66 -6.89
C MET A 80 9.53 6.48 -7.80
N LYS A 81 8.57 7.20 -7.23
CA LYS A 81 7.68 8.13 -7.93
C LYS A 81 8.43 9.33 -8.51
N LYS A 82 9.40 9.90 -7.77
CA LYS A 82 10.26 11.00 -8.27
C LYS A 82 11.14 10.56 -9.44
N GLU A 83 11.74 9.37 -9.35
CA GLU A 83 12.52 8.79 -10.45
C GLU A 83 11.66 8.60 -11.70
N ALA A 84 10.41 8.17 -11.52
CA ALA A 84 9.46 8.03 -12.62
C ALA A 84 9.12 9.35 -13.31
N ALA A 85 8.89 10.41 -12.53
CA ALA A 85 8.65 11.75 -13.03
C ALA A 85 9.85 12.31 -13.82
N ALA A 86 11.07 12.09 -13.32
CA ALA A 86 12.30 12.60 -13.94
C ALA A 86 12.58 11.99 -15.33
N LYS A 87 12.10 10.77 -15.61
CA LYS A 87 12.36 10.08 -16.88
C LYS A 87 11.53 10.58 -18.07
N ASN A 88 10.57 11.50 -17.89
CA ASN A 88 9.82 12.23 -18.93
C ASN A 88 9.52 11.40 -20.22
N ARG A 89 8.83 10.25 -20.08
CA ARG A 89 8.44 9.33 -21.18
C ARG A 89 9.56 8.48 -21.81
N SER A 90 10.79 8.53 -21.31
CA SER A 90 11.92 7.75 -21.83
C SER A 90 12.13 6.42 -21.09
N TRP A 91 11.07 5.63 -20.98
CA TRP A 91 11.15 4.31 -20.34
C TRP A 91 11.39 3.22 -21.37
N SER A 92 12.48 2.47 -21.21
CA SER A 92 12.63 1.20 -21.92
C SER A 92 11.57 0.21 -21.44
N GLY A 93 11.19 -0.74 -22.30
CA GLY A 93 10.27 -1.82 -21.92
C GLY A 93 10.79 -2.65 -20.73
N SER A 94 12.10 -2.79 -20.59
CA SER A 94 12.73 -3.44 -19.42
C SER A 94 12.56 -2.62 -18.14
N THR A 95 12.72 -1.30 -18.20
CA THR A 95 12.52 -0.39 -17.05
C THR A 95 11.06 -0.43 -16.59
N ALA A 96 10.13 -0.34 -17.54
CA ALA A 96 8.69 -0.43 -17.27
C ALA A 96 8.35 -1.76 -16.56
N LYS A 97 8.86 -2.88 -17.07
CA LYS A 97 8.64 -4.21 -16.47
C LYS A 97 9.27 -4.35 -15.08
N GLN A 98 10.44 -3.76 -14.83
CA GLN A 98 11.07 -3.78 -13.51
C GLN A 98 10.23 -3.00 -12.49
N TYR A 99 9.68 -1.86 -12.90
CA TYR A 99 8.89 -1.00 -12.02
C TYR A 99 7.52 -1.60 -11.67
N SER A 100 6.83 -2.20 -12.64
CA SER A 100 5.60 -2.95 -12.35
C SER A 100 5.84 -4.12 -11.38
N ARG A 101 6.97 -4.84 -11.54
CA ARG A 101 7.34 -5.90 -10.59
C ARG A 101 7.64 -5.35 -9.21
N PHE A 102 8.44 -4.29 -9.14
CA PHE A 102 8.74 -3.61 -7.89
C PHE A 102 7.45 -3.24 -7.15
N LEU A 103 6.50 -2.55 -7.78
CA LEU A 103 5.24 -2.16 -7.13
C LEU A 103 4.43 -3.35 -6.60
N GLY A 104 4.36 -4.45 -7.37
CA GLY A 104 3.70 -5.68 -6.96
C GLY A 104 4.37 -6.35 -5.78
N ASP A 105 5.68 -6.60 -5.90
CA ASP A 105 6.47 -7.27 -4.85
C ASP A 105 6.51 -6.41 -3.58
N TRP A 106 6.54 -5.08 -3.72
CA TRP A 106 6.58 -4.13 -2.63
C TRP A 106 5.30 -4.14 -1.79
N ILE A 107 4.11 -4.04 -2.41
CA ILE A 107 2.86 -4.07 -1.64
C ILE A 107 2.58 -5.45 -1.04
N VAL A 108 2.88 -6.51 -1.78
CA VAL A 108 2.70 -7.89 -1.30
C VAL A 108 3.65 -8.17 -0.15
N GLY A 109 4.90 -7.71 -0.24
CA GLY A 109 5.90 -7.83 0.82
C GLY A 109 5.44 -7.14 2.10
N HIS A 110 5.01 -5.88 2.02
CA HIS A 110 4.46 -5.16 3.16
C HIS A 110 3.31 -5.93 3.84
N ILE A 111 2.30 -6.34 3.07
CA ILE A 111 1.14 -7.07 3.61
C ILE A 111 1.57 -8.38 4.30
N MET A 112 2.45 -9.14 3.65
CA MET A 112 2.83 -10.47 4.13
C MET A 112 3.81 -10.45 5.31
N GLU A 113 4.71 -9.45 5.36
CA GLU A 113 5.78 -9.40 6.33
C GLU A 113 5.46 -8.53 7.55
N GLU A 114 4.57 -7.53 7.40
CA GLU A 114 4.20 -6.63 8.49
C GLU A 114 2.71 -6.79 8.88
N ASP A 115 1.75 -6.59 7.97
CA ASP A 115 0.32 -6.55 8.36
C ASP A 115 -0.18 -7.91 8.86
N MET A 116 0.29 -8.98 8.24
CA MET A 116 -0.05 -10.35 8.64
C MET A 116 0.43 -10.70 10.05
N LEU A 117 1.38 -9.96 10.64
CA LEU A 117 1.78 -10.14 12.04
C LEU A 117 0.67 -9.72 13.02
N MET A 118 -0.21 -8.80 12.62
CA MET A 118 -1.38 -8.40 13.41
C MET A 118 -2.47 -9.47 13.45
N LYS A 119 -2.42 -10.46 12.55
CA LYS A 119 -3.51 -11.42 12.34
C LYS A 119 -3.93 -12.14 13.62
N THR A 120 -2.97 -12.61 14.41
CA THR A 120 -3.27 -13.38 15.63
C THR A 120 -4.07 -12.57 16.65
N VAL A 121 -3.76 -11.28 16.83
CA VAL A 121 -4.51 -10.42 17.76
C VAL A 121 -5.84 -9.95 17.18
N LEU A 122 -5.91 -9.70 15.86
CA LEU A 122 -7.16 -9.30 15.22
C LEU A 122 -8.21 -10.41 15.25
N GLN A 123 -7.79 -11.68 15.14
CA GLN A 123 -8.70 -12.83 15.21
C GLN A 123 -9.30 -13.08 16.59
N THR A 124 -8.85 -12.40 17.65
CA THR A 124 -9.50 -12.43 18.96
C THR A 124 -10.66 -11.44 19.07
N HIS A 125 -10.94 -10.68 18.02
CA HIS A 125 -12.01 -9.70 17.92
C HIS A 125 -12.98 -10.09 16.80
N ASP A 126 -14.19 -9.51 16.80
CA ASP A 126 -15.11 -9.67 15.68
C ASP A 126 -14.47 -9.17 14.38
N TYR A 127 -14.72 -9.88 13.28
CA TYR A 127 -14.18 -9.51 11.96
C TYR A 127 -14.55 -8.07 11.54
N SER A 128 -15.71 -7.59 11.99
CA SER A 128 -16.19 -6.22 11.77
C SER A 128 -15.73 -5.22 12.83
N PHE A 129 -14.73 -5.56 13.66
CA PHE A 129 -14.23 -4.67 14.71
C PHE A 129 -13.74 -3.33 14.12
N THR A 130 -14.28 -2.25 14.65
CA THR A 130 -13.96 -0.87 14.27
C THR A 130 -13.74 -0.06 15.55
N PRO A 131 -12.56 0.52 15.78
CA PRO A 131 -12.34 1.41 16.91
C PRO A 131 -13.06 2.75 16.72
N THR A 132 -13.40 3.40 17.83
CA THR A 132 -14.01 4.73 17.84
C THR A 132 -13.06 5.75 17.22
N GLY A 133 -13.50 6.48 16.19
CA GLY A 133 -12.73 7.56 15.56
C GLY A 133 -12.06 7.21 14.23
N LEU A 134 -12.31 6.02 13.67
CA LEU A 134 -11.93 5.73 12.28
C LEU A 134 -12.77 6.63 11.35
N ALA A 135 -12.10 7.40 10.49
CA ALA A 135 -12.79 8.20 9.48
C ALA A 135 -13.45 7.27 8.46
N GLN A 136 -14.76 7.42 8.25
CA GLN A 136 -15.52 6.72 7.21
C GLN A 136 -15.44 7.47 5.88
#